data_AF-A0A2W2JJV3-F1
#
_entry.id   AF-A0A2W2JJV3-F1
#
_cell.length_a   1.000
_cell.length_b   1.000
_cell.length_c   1.000
_cell.angle_alpha   90.00
_cell.angle_beta   90.00
_cell.angle_gamma   90.00
#
_symmetry.space_group_name_H-M   'P 1'
#
loop_
_entity.id
_entity.type
_entity.pdbx_description
1 polymer ?
#
loop_
_entity_poly.entity_id
_entity_poly.type
_entity_poly.pdbx_seq_one_letter_code
_entity_poly.pdbx_strand_id
1 'polypeptide(L)'
;GGDGDDKKPDTSTSASKSGGSQPSAQEGKTQAPMAELKGEDGLLLQITSAERDSGGFVTVNGTLKNDGGKSVVVPAQVTGDETEIVKHGPSFGGATLVDSKGKKRYYVLRDTEGRPLTTTSLGTLEAGQSLPVFMQFPAPPA
;
A
#
# COMPACT_ATOMS: atom_id res chain seq x y z
N GLY A 1 -45.07 45.97 -39.34
CA GLY A 1 -45.36 47.11 -38.46
C GLY A 1 -45.83 46.58 -37.13
N GLY A 2 -45.39 47.20 -36.04
CA GLY A 2 -45.63 46.83 -34.64
C GLY A 2 -44.31 46.46 -33.96
N ASP A 3 -43.54 47.39 -33.35
CA ASP A 3 -43.75 48.05 -32.03
C ASP A 3 -43.82 47.01 -30.90
N GLY A 4 -43.10 47.06 -29.78
CA GLY A 4 -42.27 48.09 -29.15
C GLY A 4 -42.24 47.82 -27.63
N ASP A 5 -41.06 47.97 -27.02
CA ASP A 5 -40.71 48.27 -25.61
C ASP A 5 -41.04 47.37 -24.39
N ASP A 6 -39.95 46.90 -23.78
CA ASP A 6 -39.52 46.89 -22.36
C ASP A 6 -40.52 47.00 -21.16
N LYS A 7 -40.42 46.06 -20.19
CA LYS A 7 -39.84 46.26 -18.82
C LYS A 7 -40.08 45.06 -17.85
N LYS A 8 -38.95 44.58 -17.27
CA LYS A 8 -38.66 43.59 -16.19
C LYS A 8 -39.42 43.83 -14.84
N PRO A 9 -39.34 43.00 -13.75
CA PRO A 9 -38.83 41.61 -13.54
C PRO A 9 -39.85 40.64 -12.91
N ASP A 10 -39.59 39.33 -12.97
CA ASP A 10 -39.94 38.45 -11.83
C ASP A 10 -38.95 37.29 -11.67
N THR A 11 -38.44 37.16 -10.45
CA THR A 11 -37.65 36.04 -9.96
C THR A 11 -38.54 34.82 -9.81
N SER A 12 -38.24 33.73 -10.52
CA SER A 12 -38.74 32.40 -10.18
C SER A 12 -37.73 31.34 -10.58
N THR A 13 -37.14 30.76 -9.55
CA THR A 13 -36.37 29.52 -9.51
C THR A 13 -36.97 28.47 -10.43
N SER A 14 -36.24 28.07 -11.48
CA SER A 14 -36.60 26.93 -12.32
C SER A 14 -35.47 25.94 -12.32
N ALA A 15 -35.71 24.82 -11.61
CA ALA A 15 -34.94 23.61 -11.72
C ALA A 15 -34.95 23.13 -13.18
N SER A 16 -33.78 22.87 -13.75
CA SER A 16 -33.65 22.06 -14.97
C SER A 16 -32.74 20.87 -14.66
N LYS A 17 -33.38 19.71 -14.54
CA LYS A 17 -32.72 18.40 -14.62
C LYS A 17 -32.16 18.22 -16.03
N SER A 18 -30.86 18.05 -16.13
CA SER A 18 -30.16 17.39 -17.22
C SER A 18 -28.75 17.13 -16.69
N GLY A 19 -28.13 15.97 -16.72
CA GLY A 19 -28.44 14.67 -17.30
C GLY A 19 -27.20 13.81 -17.02
N GLY A 20 -27.40 12.53 -16.76
CA GLY A 20 -26.33 11.51 -16.78
C GLY A 20 -25.16 11.75 -15.82
N SER A 21 -25.27 11.21 -14.61
CA SER A 21 -24.10 10.87 -13.80
C SER A 21 -23.23 9.88 -14.58
N GLN A 22 -22.29 10.40 -15.36
CA GLN A 22 -21.22 9.59 -15.93
C GLN A 22 -20.44 9.04 -14.74
N PRO A 23 -20.26 7.71 -14.59
CA PRO A 23 -19.36 7.19 -13.59
C PRO A 23 -17.98 7.77 -13.90
N SER A 24 -17.45 8.58 -12.97
CA SER A 24 -16.04 8.91 -12.99
C SER A 24 -15.30 7.58 -13.07
N ALA A 25 -14.37 7.45 -14.03
CA ALA A 25 -13.48 6.29 -14.20
C ALA A 25 -12.45 6.16 -13.06
N GLN A 26 -12.90 6.42 -11.85
CA GLN A 26 -12.24 6.21 -10.58
C GLN A 26 -12.99 5.12 -9.80
N GLU A 27 -13.57 4.15 -10.51
CA GLU A 27 -13.49 2.78 -10.05
C GLU A 27 -12.00 2.44 -10.07
N GLY A 28 -11.34 2.73 -8.95
CA GLY A 28 -9.97 2.31 -8.72
C GLY A 28 -9.93 0.85 -9.08
N LYS A 29 -9.21 0.52 -10.16
CA LYS A 29 -8.84 -0.86 -10.46
C LYS A 29 -8.27 -1.40 -9.17
N THR A 30 -9.04 -2.18 -8.44
CA THR A 30 -8.53 -2.96 -7.32
C THR A 30 -7.64 -3.97 -8.01
N GLN A 31 -6.39 -3.57 -8.22
CA GLN A 31 -5.39 -4.40 -8.88
C GLN A 31 -5.30 -5.64 -8.00
N ALA A 32 -5.66 -6.79 -8.57
CA ALA A 32 -5.53 -8.04 -7.85
C ALA A 32 -4.08 -8.16 -7.35
N PRO A 33 -3.87 -8.59 -6.09
CA PRO A 33 -2.54 -8.65 -5.53
C PRO A 33 -1.66 -9.55 -6.41
N MET A 34 -0.42 -9.11 -6.63
CA MET A 34 0.57 -9.87 -7.39
C MET A 34 0.91 -11.19 -6.71
N ALA A 35 0.86 -11.21 -5.38
CA ALA A 35 1.09 -12.37 -4.55
C ALA A 35 0.39 -12.22 -3.21
N GLU A 36 0.08 -13.34 -2.58
CA GLU A 36 -0.46 -13.39 -1.23
C GLU A 36 0.31 -14.40 -0.39
N LEU A 37 0.60 -14.03 0.85
CA LEU A 37 1.25 -14.87 1.85
C LEU A 37 0.35 -14.97 3.07
N LYS A 38 -0.03 -16.20 3.44
CA LYS A 38 -0.79 -16.47 4.66
C LYS A 38 0.19 -16.78 5.80
N GLY A 39 0.13 -15.97 6.84
CA GLY A 39 0.87 -16.13 8.08
C GLY A 39 0.05 -16.86 9.15
N GLU A 40 0.58 -16.83 10.37
CA GLU A 40 -0.05 -17.40 11.56
C GLU A 40 -1.28 -16.58 12.00
N ASP A 41 -2.20 -17.23 12.73
CA ASP A 41 -3.36 -16.60 13.38
C ASP A 41 -4.27 -15.73 12.49
N GLY A 42 -4.25 -15.96 11.18
CA GLY A 42 -5.08 -15.21 10.22
C GLY A 42 -4.41 -13.96 9.66
N LEU A 43 -3.12 -13.75 9.91
CA LEU A 43 -2.36 -12.71 9.21
C LEU A 43 -2.25 -13.04 7.72
N LEU A 44 -2.47 -12.05 6.88
CA LEU A 44 -2.38 -12.12 5.42
C LEU A 44 -1.55 -10.94 4.92
N LEU A 45 -0.46 -11.22 4.23
CA LEU A 45 0.32 -10.20 3.51
C LEU A 45 -0.01 -10.30 2.02
N GLN A 46 -0.58 -9.23 1.47
CA GLN A 46 -0.87 -9.11 0.05
C GLN A 46 0.13 -8.15 -0.59
N ILE A 47 0.86 -8.61 -1.61
CA ILE A 47 1.80 -7.77 -2.36
C ILE A 47 1.04 -7.13 -3.52
N THR A 48 1.07 -5.81 -3.61
CA THR A 48 0.32 -5.04 -4.61
C THR A 48 1.22 -4.54 -5.75
N SER A 49 2.47 -4.17 -5.45
CA SER A 49 3.43 -3.79 -6.48
C SER A 49 4.88 -4.14 -6.09
N ALA A 50 5.72 -4.30 -7.11
CA ALA A 50 7.17 -4.40 -6.97
C ALA A 50 7.80 -3.55 -8.07
N GLU A 51 8.28 -2.37 -7.71
CA GLU A 51 8.71 -1.33 -8.65
C GLU A 51 10.19 -1.09 -8.52
N ARG A 52 10.90 -1.11 -9.66
CA ARG A 52 12.32 -0.77 -9.72
C ARG A 52 12.47 0.73 -9.89
N ASP A 53 13.29 1.33 -9.04
CA ASP A 53 13.68 2.73 -9.12
C ASP A 53 15.00 2.91 -9.88
N SER A 54 15.15 4.08 -10.50
CA SER A 54 16.38 4.50 -11.19
C SER A 54 17.62 4.57 -10.28
N GLY A 55 17.44 4.73 -8.97
CA GLY A 55 18.48 4.75 -7.94
C GLY A 55 19.04 3.36 -7.58
N GLY A 56 18.61 2.29 -8.25
CA GLY A 56 19.19 0.95 -8.06
C GLY A 56 18.55 0.13 -6.94
N PHE A 57 17.31 0.43 -6.58
CA PHE A 57 16.53 -0.32 -5.60
C PHE A 57 15.17 -0.76 -6.16
N VAL A 58 14.57 -1.76 -5.52
CA VAL A 58 13.21 -2.22 -5.75
C VAL A 58 12.39 -1.95 -4.50
N THR A 59 11.28 -1.25 -4.65
CA THR A 59 10.30 -1.05 -3.59
C THR A 59 9.15 -2.02 -3.79
N VAL A 60 8.92 -2.86 -2.80
CA VAL A 60 7.79 -3.79 -2.75
C VAL A 60 6.73 -3.18 -1.84
N ASN A 61 5.54 -2.97 -2.38
CA ASN A 61 4.39 -2.45 -1.66
C ASN A 61 3.36 -3.55 -1.45
N GLY A 62 2.63 -3.46 -0.34
CA GLY A 62 1.61 -4.42 0.00
C GLY A 62 0.68 -3.95 1.10
N THR A 63 -0.13 -4.89 1.59
CA THR A 63 -1.04 -4.70 2.71
C THR A 63 -0.94 -5.90 3.63
N LEU A 64 -0.65 -5.64 4.90
CA LEU A 64 -0.76 -6.64 5.96
C LEU A 64 -2.16 -6.54 6.57
N LYS A 65 -2.90 -7.64 6.56
CA LYS A 65 -4.27 -7.74 7.07
C LYS A 65 -4.35 -8.81 8.15
N ASN A 66 -5.16 -8.57 9.17
CA ASN A 66 -5.65 -9.62 10.06
C ASN A 66 -7.04 -10.06 9.58
N ASP A 67 -7.10 -11.22 8.91
CA ASP A 67 -8.35 -11.82 8.42
C ASP A 67 -9.03 -12.72 9.46
N GLY A 68 -8.43 -12.83 10.65
CA GLY A 68 -8.97 -13.58 11.78
C GLY A 68 -10.05 -12.81 12.56
N GLY A 69 -10.71 -13.53 13.47
CA GLY A 69 -11.75 -12.99 14.34
C GLY A 69 -11.26 -12.42 15.68
N LYS A 70 -9.93 -12.31 15.88
CA LYS A 70 -9.31 -11.84 17.13
C LYS A 70 -8.14 -10.93 16.80
N SER A 71 -7.75 -10.06 17.72
CA SER A 71 -6.54 -9.26 17.59
C SER A 71 -5.30 -10.16 17.60
N VAL A 72 -4.34 -9.86 16.74
CA VAL A 72 -3.11 -10.65 16.54
C VAL A 72 -1.91 -9.73 16.67
N VAL A 73 -0.90 -10.15 17.43
CA VAL A 73 0.39 -9.46 17.49
C VAL A 73 1.24 -9.90 16.31
N VAL A 74 1.80 -8.96 15.55
CA VAL A 74 2.71 -9.30 14.46
C VAL A 74 3.91 -10.07 15.02
N PRO A 75 4.22 -11.29 14.52
CA PRO A 75 5.30 -12.11 15.05
C PRO A 75 6.65 -11.39 14.97
N ALA A 76 7.44 -11.40 16.04
CA ALA A 76 8.74 -10.74 16.07
C ALA A 76 9.71 -11.28 15.00
N GLN A 77 9.51 -12.53 14.58
CA GLN A 77 10.28 -13.24 13.55
C GLN A 77 10.28 -12.52 12.20
N VAL A 78 9.27 -11.70 11.89
CA VAL A 78 9.25 -10.91 10.64
C VAL A 78 10.35 -9.84 10.60
N THR A 79 10.86 -9.45 11.78
CA THR A 79 11.99 -8.52 11.92
C THR A 79 13.32 -9.19 11.59
N GLY A 80 13.40 -10.52 11.64
CA GLY A 80 14.65 -11.27 11.55
C GLY A 80 15.43 -11.30 12.87
N ASP A 81 16.64 -11.85 12.82
CA ASP A 81 17.52 -12.10 13.97
C ASP A 81 18.75 -11.17 14.00
N GLU A 82 18.85 -10.25 13.05
CA GLU A 82 20.00 -9.37 12.94
C GLU A 82 19.96 -8.24 13.98
N THR A 83 21.01 -8.19 14.81
CA THR A 83 21.13 -7.28 15.96
C THR A 83 20.84 -5.82 15.63
N GLU A 84 21.38 -5.29 14.52
CA GLU A 84 21.16 -3.88 14.16
C GLU A 84 19.70 -3.60 13.79
N ILE A 85 19.02 -4.54 13.12
CA ILE A 85 17.61 -4.40 12.76
C ILE A 85 16.72 -4.46 14.00
N VAL A 86 16.93 -5.46 14.86
CA VAL A 86 16.11 -5.70 16.05
C VAL A 86 16.16 -4.53 17.03
N LYS A 87 17.29 -3.82 17.13
CA LYS A 87 17.43 -2.60 17.94
C LYS A 87 16.45 -1.48 17.56
N HIS A 88 15.97 -1.47 16.31
CA HIS A 88 15.03 -0.46 15.81
C HIS A 88 13.56 -0.88 15.92
N GLY A 89 13.28 -2.02 16.57
CA GLY A 89 11.94 -2.49 16.88
C GLY A 89 11.28 -3.31 15.76
N PRO A 90 10.01 -3.68 15.96
CA PRO A 90 9.30 -4.57 15.04
C PRO A 90 9.17 -3.96 13.64
N SER A 91 9.58 -4.70 12.63
CA SER A 91 9.60 -4.26 11.23
C SER A 91 9.63 -5.47 10.29
N PHE A 92 9.55 -5.28 8.97
CA PHE A 92 9.84 -6.36 8.01
C PHE A 92 11.32 -6.47 7.65
N GLY A 93 12.24 -6.08 8.56
CA GLY A 93 13.68 -6.11 8.27
C GLY A 93 14.23 -7.52 7.94
N GLY A 94 13.54 -8.58 8.35
CA GLY A 94 13.89 -9.97 8.04
C GLY A 94 13.42 -10.43 6.66
N ALA A 95 12.69 -9.60 5.92
CA ALA A 95 12.26 -9.92 4.58
C ALA A 95 13.45 -10.05 3.62
N THR A 96 13.32 -10.92 2.62
CA THR A 96 14.35 -11.15 1.63
C THR A 96 13.75 -11.22 0.23
N LEU A 97 14.48 -10.68 -0.74
CA LEU A 97 14.17 -10.78 -2.16
C LEU A 97 15.16 -11.76 -2.80
N VAL A 98 14.64 -12.80 -3.48
CA VAL A 98 15.49 -13.85 -4.08
C VAL A 98 15.49 -13.70 -5.60
N ASP A 99 16.65 -13.38 -6.17
CA ASP A 99 16.89 -13.49 -7.60
C ASP A 99 17.38 -14.90 -7.92
N SER A 100 16.46 -15.71 -8.45
CA SER A 100 16.76 -17.09 -8.83
C SER A 100 17.71 -17.19 -10.03
N LYS A 101 17.74 -16.18 -10.93
CA LYS A 101 18.63 -16.19 -12.10
C LYS A 101 20.06 -15.86 -11.69
N GLY A 102 20.23 -14.79 -10.92
CA GLY A 102 21.52 -14.40 -10.36
C GLY A 102 22.00 -15.29 -9.21
N LYS A 103 21.13 -16.18 -8.68
CA LYS A 103 21.36 -17.03 -7.51
C LYS A 103 21.76 -16.20 -6.28
N LYS A 104 21.12 -15.05 -6.11
CA LYS A 104 21.40 -14.09 -5.04
C LYS A 104 20.16 -13.86 -4.19
N ARG A 105 20.39 -13.73 -2.89
CA ARG A 105 19.41 -13.25 -1.92
C ARG A 105 19.79 -11.84 -1.53
N TYR A 106 18.81 -10.94 -1.54
CA TYR A 106 18.92 -9.55 -1.14
C TYR A 106 18.13 -9.36 0.16
N TYR A 107 18.67 -8.52 1.03
CA TYR A 107 18.06 -8.14 2.29
C TYR A 107 17.50 -6.72 2.19
N VAL A 108 16.60 -6.35 3.11
CA VAL A 108 16.06 -4.99 3.20
C VAL A 108 17.21 -3.99 3.37
N LEU A 109 17.14 -2.88 2.63
CA LEU A 109 18.11 -1.79 2.73
C LEU A 109 18.08 -1.13 4.10
N ARG A 110 19.14 -0.41 4.45
CA ARG A 110 19.22 0.34 5.71
C ARG A 110 19.66 1.76 5.48
N ASP A 111 19.23 2.64 6.38
CA ASP A 111 19.78 4.00 6.47
C ASP A 111 21.18 3.98 7.13
N THR A 112 21.79 5.16 7.24
CA THR A 112 23.12 5.34 7.86
C THR A 112 23.14 5.04 9.36
N GLU A 113 21.97 4.96 10.00
CA GLU A 113 21.80 4.68 11.42
C GLU A 113 21.46 3.20 11.68
N GLY A 114 21.35 2.37 10.64
CA GLY A 114 21.05 0.95 10.73
C GLY A 114 19.56 0.61 10.65
N ARG A 115 18.66 1.59 10.52
CA ARG A 115 17.22 1.34 10.45
C ARG A 115 16.85 0.69 9.13
N PRO A 116 16.03 -0.37 9.13
CA PRO A 116 15.59 -1.01 7.91
C PRO A 116 14.63 -0.08 7.13
N LEU A 117 14.80 0.01 5.81
CA LEU A 117 13.94 0.77 4.91
C LEU A 117 12.68 -0.03 4.58
N THR A 118 11.78 -0.08 5.54
CA THR A 118 10.52 -0.83 5.52
C THR A 118 9.52 -0.20 6.47
N THR A 119 8.26 -0.63 6.42
CA THR A 119 7.30 -0.32 7.48
C THR A 119 7.78 -0.86 8.83
N THR A 120 7.84 0.03 9.81
CA THR A 120 8.28 -0.21 11.19
C THR A 120 7.09 -0.06 12.16
N SER A 121 7.37 -0.24 13.45
CA SER A 121 6.38 -0.13 14.53
C SER A 121 5.21 -1.09 14.35
N LEU A 122 5.50 -2.29 13.84
CA LEU A 122 4.52 -3.36 13.74
C LEU A 122 4.10 -3.78 15.15
N GLY A 123 2.81 -3.67 15.44
CA GLY A 123 2.27 -3.94 16.77
C GLY A 123 1.18 -5.01 16.73
N THR A 124 0.07 -4.73 17.40
CA THR A 124 -1.14 -5.54 17.34
C THR A 124 -2.00 -5.08 16.16
N LEU A 125 -2.50 -6.03 15.37
CA LEU A 125 -3.56 -5.80 14.40
C LEU A 125 -4.88 -6.32 14.97
N GLU A 126 -5.88 -5.45 15.04
CA GLU A 126 -7.25 -5.83 15.39
C GLU A 126 -7.89 -6.72 14.32
N ALA A 127 -8.94 -7.46 14.69
CA ALA A 127 -9.68 -8.30 13.75
C ALA A 127 -10.20 -7.47 12.56
N GLY A 128 -9.91 -7.91 11.34
CA GLY A 128 -10.26 -7.21 10.10
C GLY A 128 -9.38 -5.99 9.77
N GLN A 129 -8.45 -5.59 10.66
CA GLN A 129 -7.58 -4.44 10.40
C GLN A 129 -6.64 -4.72 9.23
N SER A 130 -6.42 -3.69 8.42
CA SER A 130 -5.45 -3.70 7.32
C SER A 130 -4.48 -2.53 7.47
N LEU A 131 -3.20 -2.79 7.24
CA LEU A 131 -2.11 -1.83 7.32
C LEU A 131 -1.36 -1.83 5.99
N PRO A 132 -1.23 -0.69 5.29
CA PRO A 132 -0.35 -0.60 4.12
C PRO A 132 1.11 -0.78 4.57
N VAL A 133 1.86 -1.57 3.82
CA VAL A 133 3.25 -1.90 4.15
C VAL A 133 4.15 -1.74 2.92
N PHE A 134 5.42 -1.44 3.17
CA PHE A 134 6.45 -1.40 2.13
C PHE A 134 7.75 -2.02 2.64
N MET A 135 8.57 -2.52 1.71
CA MET A 135 9.93 -3.02 1.95
C MET A 135 10.81 -2.62 0.77
N GLN A 136 12.01 -2.12 1.02
CA GLN A 136 12.95 -1.71 -0.04
C GLN A 136 14.19 -2.61 -0.07
N PHE A 137 14.56 -3.07 -1.26
CA PHE A 137 15.70 -3.96 -1.51
C PHE A 137 16.64 -3.36 -2.55
N PRO A 138 17.94 -3.74 -2.57
CA PRO A 138 18.76 -3.51 -3.76
C PRO A 138 18.11 -4.16 -4.99
N ALA A 139 18.18 -3.49 -6.14
CA ALA A 139 17.61 -4.02 -7.36
C ALA A 139 18.53 -5.12 -7.94
N PRO A 140 18.01 -6.33 -8.23
CA PRO A 140 18.77 -7.34 -8.96
C PRO A 140 19.21 -6.82 -10.33
N PRO A 141 20.27 -7.34 -10.98
CA PRO A 141 20.53 -7.03 -12.39
C PRO A 141 19.31 -7.35 -13.27
N ALA A 142 19.11 -6.56 -14.34
CA ALA A 142 18.03 -6.80 -15.31
C ALA A 142 18.38 -7.93 -16.28
#